data_AF-A0A2D8JXU4-F1
#
_entry.id   AF-A0A2D8JXU4-F1
#
_cell.length_a   1.000
_cell.length_b   1.000
_cell.length_c   1.000
_cell.angle_alpha   90.00
_cell.angle_beta   90.00
_cell.angle_gamma   90.00
#
_symmetry.space_group_name_H-M   'P 1'
#
loop_
_entity.id
_entity.type
_entity.pdbx_description
1 polymer ?
#
loop_
_entity_poly.entity_id
_entity_poly.type
_entity_poly.pdbx_seq_one_letter_code
_entity_poly.pdbx_strand_id
1 'polypeptide(L)'
;EMLTKCDVKWYRTNTAGKQEHFFTTTLEDALVTDMDCTLPHCQDPKNADFTQLVKVELSYRKITWEHTASGTSGSDDWRAPAAG
;
A
#
# COMPACT_ATOMS: atom_id res chain seq x y z
N GLU A 1 -4.84 -13.09 -11.71
CA GLU A 1 -3.92 -14.00 -10.98
C GLU A 1 -3.89 -13.57 -9.52
N MET A 2 -3.75 -14.51 -8.59
CA MET A 2 -3.72 -14.20 -7.16
C MET A 2 -2.27 -13.95 -6.72
N LEU A 3 -2.03 -12.79 -6.11
CA LEU A 3 -0.75 -12.40 -5.55
C LEU A 3 -0.67 -12.97 -4.12
N THR A 4 0.23 -13.93 -3.90
CA THR A 4 0.36 -14.62 -2.60
C THR A 4 0.71 -13.64 -1.47
N LYS A 5 1.51 -12.61 -1.76
CA LYS A 5 1.90 -11.58 -0.80
C LYS A 5 2.13 -10.23 -1.49
N CYS A 6 1.55 -9.16 -0.94
CA CYS A 6 1.87 -7.78 -1.32
C CYS A 6 2.27 -6.99 -0.07
N ASP A 7 3.48 -6.42 -0.08
CA ASP A 7 3.99 -5.61 1.03
C ASP A 7 4.05 -4.12 0.63
N VAL A 8 3.31 -3.28 1.36
CA VAL A 8 3.43 -1.83 1.29
C VAL A 8 4.28 -1.35 2.46
N LYS A 9 5.47 -0.83 2.16
CA LYS A 9 6.41 -0.29 3.15
C LYS A 9 6.30 1.23 3.18
N TRP A 10 5.96 1.77 4.33
CA TRP A 10 5.79 3.21 4.53
C TRP A 10 7.07 3.80 5.12
N TYR A 11 7.53 4.88 4.50
CA TYR A 11 8.76 5.57 4.88
C TYR A 11 8.46 6.97 5.39
N ARG A 12 9.28 7.44 6.33
CA ARG A 12 9.30 8.83 6.79
C ARG A 12 10.73 9.29 7.04
N THR A 13 10.93 10.60 7.09
CA THR A 13 12.22 11.18 7.51
C THR A 13 12.35 11.09 9.03
N ASN A 14 13.44 10.50 9.51
CA ASN A 14 13.73 10.38 10.94
C ASN A 14 14.47 11.62 11.49
N THR A 15 14.78 11.61 12.79
CA THR A 15 15.47 12.71 13.48
C THR A 15 16.90 12.96 12.95
N ALA A 16 17.51 11.98 12.29
CA ALA A 16 18.82 12.10 11.63
C ALA A 16 18.72 12.55 10.16
N GLY A 17 17.53 12.90 9.67
CA GLY A 17 17.31 13.32 8.28
C GLY A 17 17.35 12.18 7.26
N LYS A 18 17.31 10.92 7.70
CA LYS A 18 17.34 9.74 6.83
C LYS A 18 15.94 9.14 6.68
N GLN A 19 15.69 8.49 5.54
CA GLN A 19 14.47 7.71 5.34
C GLN A 19 14.50 6.48 6.23
N GLU A 20 13.48 6.32 7.07
CA GLU A 20 13.27 5.13 7.89
C GLU A 20 11.95 4.45 7.50
N HIS A 21 11.98 3.12 7.43
CA HIS A 21 10.78 2.30 7.33
C HIS A 21 10.15 2.21 8.71
N PHE A 22 8.93 2.71 8.87
CA PHE A 22 8.28 2.77 10.19
C PHE A 22 6.98 1.95 10.27
N PHE A 23 6.39 1.59 9.13
CA PHE A 23 5.13 0.86 9.08
C PHE A 23 5.05 -0.05 7.84
N THR A 24 4.45 -1.23 7.99
CA THR A 24 4.17 -2.16 6.89
C THR A 24 2.68 -2.48 6.84
N THR A 25 2.12 -2.52 5.63
CA THR A 25 0.82 -3.14 5.36
C THR A 25 1.04 -4.33 4.46
N THR A 26 0.68 -5.52 4.94
CA THR A 26 0.85 -6.79 4.24
C THR A 26 -0.52 -7.32 3.83
N LEU A 27 -0.70 -7.60 2.54
CA LEU A 27 -1.87 -8.28 2.00
C LEU A 27 -1.49 -9.71 1.61
N GLU A 28 -2.29 -10.68 2.07
CA GLU A 28 -2.14 -12.09 1.69
C GLU A 28 -3.28 -12.50 0.76
N ASP A 29 -2.96 -13.30 -0.26
CA ASP A 29 -3.88 -13.77 -1.29
C ASP A 29 -4.68 -12.61 -1.93
N ALA A 30 -3.96 -11.60 -2.41
CA ALA A 30 -4.54 -10.41 -3.02
C ALA A 30 -4.91 -10.66 -4.49
N LEU A 31 -6.00 -10.05 -4.95
CA LEU A 31 -6.43 -10.08 -6.34
C LEU A 31 -6.59 -8.66 -6.85
N VAL A 32 -6.00 -8.36 -8.00
CA VAL A 32 -6.24 -7.09 -8.69
C VAL A 32 -7.68 -7.06 -9.20
N THR A 33 -8.45 -6.10 -8.72
CA THR A 33 -9.84 -5.91 -9.10
C THR A 33 -10.00 -4.90 -10.23
N ASP A 34 -9.13 -3.89 -10.26
CA ASP A 34 -9.14 -2.84 -11.27
C ASP A 34 -7.73 -2.25 -11.49
N MET A 35 -7.52 -1.68 -12.68
CA MET A 35 -6.33 -0.93 -13.02
C MET A 35 -6.71 0.29 -13.87
N ASP A 36 -6.39 1.48 -13.37
CA ASP A 36 -6.56 2.74 -14.09
C ASP A 36 -5.19 3.35 -14.42
N CYS A 37 -4.95 3.59 -15.70
CA CYS A 37 -3.69 4.12 -16.22
C CYS A 37 -3.96 5.43 -16.95
N THR A 38 -3.50 6.54 -16.36
CA THR A 38 -3.72 7.88 -16.89
C THR A 38 -2.40 8.60 -17.13
N LEU A 39 -2.37 9.40 -18.18
CA LEU A 39 -1.30 10.36 -18.43
C LEU A 39 -1.91 11.77 -18.29
N PRO A 40 -1.44 12.58 -17.33
CA PRO A 40 -1.91 13.95 -17.19
C PRO A 40 -1.67 14.80 -18.45
N HIS A 41 -2.52 15.81 -18.66
CA HIS A 41 -2.45 16.65 -19.85
C HIS A 41 -1.12 17.42 -19.95
N CYS A 42 -0.34 17.16 -21.01
CA CYS A 42 1.04 17.65 -21.13
C CYS A 42 1.17 19.17 -21.30
N GLN A 43 0.10 19.87 -21.69
CA GLN A 43 0.16 21.34 -21.84
C GLN A 43 -0.19 22.08 -20.54
N ASP A 44 -0.69 21.39 -19.51
CA ASP A 44 -0.91 22.02 -18.21
C ASP A 44 0.42 22.04 -17.43
N PRO A 45 1.03 23.20 -17.17
CA PRO A 45 2.31 23.29 -16.47
C PRO A 45 2.27 22.70 -15.05
N LYS A 46 1.07 22.61 -14.43
CA LYS A 46 0.90 21.99 -13.11
C LYS A 46 1.20 20.49 -13.13
N ASN A 47 1.17 19.87 -14.30
CA ASN A 47 1.41 18.44 -14.47
C ASN A 47 2.85 18.12 -14.88
N ALA A 48 3.74 19.11 -14.96
CA ALA A 48 5.10 18.94 -15.50
C ALA A 48 5.94 17.90 -14.74
N ASP A 49 5.70 17.74 -13.43
CA ASP A 49 6.43 16.80 -12.58
C ASP A 49 5.85 15.37 -12.62
N PHE A 50 4.68 15.17 -13.22
CA PHE A 50 4.04 13.86 -13.31
C PHE A 50 4.47 13.11 -14.58
N THR A 51 4.56 11.79 -14.43
CA THR A 51 4.65 10.83 -15.55
C THR A 51 3.30 10.10 -15.69
N GLN A 52 3.32 8.82 -16.04
CA GLN A 52 2.13 7.96 -16.01
C GLN A 52 1.72 7.69 -14.56
N LEU A 53 0.42 7.83 -14.28
CA LEU A 53 -0.18 7.47 -13.01
C LEU A 53 -0.93 6.15 -13.20
N VAL A 54 -0.45 5.10 -12.53
CA VAL A 54 -1.05 3.77 -12.56
C VAL A 54 -1.64 3.47 -11.19
N LYS A 55 -2.97 3.50 -11.09
CA LYS A 55 -3.71 3.11 -9.89
C LYS A 55 -4.11 1.64 -10.02
N VAL A 56 -3.68 0.83 -9.06
CA VAL A 56 -4.01 -0.60 -8.98
C VAL A 56 -4.84 -0.83 -7.73
N GLU A 57 -6.01 -1.45 -7.90
CA GLU A 57 -6.91 -1.78 -6.79
C GLU A 57 -6.78 -3.26 -6.42
N LEU A 58 -6.62 -3.53 -5.12
CA LEU A 58 -6.42 -4.87 -4.59
C LEU A 58 -7.55 -5.22 -3.63
N SER A 59 -8.29 -6.27 -3.98
CA SER A 59 -9.01 -7.07 -2.97
C SER A 59 -8.02 -8.04 -2.31
N TYR A 60 -8.33 -8.49 -1.10
CA TYR A 60 -7.44 -9.35 -0.32
C TYR A 60 -8.24 -10.32 0.54
N ARG A 61 -7.61 -11.41 0.96
CA ARG A 61 -8.18 -12.33 1.96
C ARG A 61 -7.86 -11.88 3.39
N LYS A 62 -6.60 -11.53 3.63
CA LYS A 62 -6.10 -11.12 4.94
C LYS A 62 -5.20 -9.90 4.78
N ILE A 63 -5.33 -8.98 5.74
CA ILE A 63 -4.50 -7.79 5.86
C ILE A 63 -3.84 -7.77 7.24
N THR A 64 -2.58 -7.38 7.28
CA THR A 64 -1.84 -7.15 8.53
C THR A 64 -1.17 -5.79 8.49
N TRP A 65 -1.36 -5.02 9.55
CA TRP A 65 -0.72 -3.74 9.79
C TRP A 65 0.32 -3.89 10.90
N GLU A 66 1.52 -3.40 10.67
CA GLU A 66 2.61 -3.46 11.64
C GLU A 66 3.32 -2.11 11.73
N HIS A 67 3.24 -1.46 12.89
CA HIS A 67 4.00 -0.26 13.19
C HIS A 67 5.37 -0.66 13.77
N THR A 68 6.30 -1.04 12.90
CA THR A 68 7.66 -1.52 13.26
C THR A 68 8.39 -0.61 14.27
N ALA A 69 8.23 0.71 14.19
CA ALA A 69 8.90 1.64 15.12
C ALA A 69 8.26 1.75 16.52
N SER A 70 7.01 1.30 16.69
CA SER A 70 6.26 1.38 17.96
C SER A 70 5.88 0.00 18.51
N GLY A 71 6.10 -1.07 17.73
CA GLY A 71 5.83 -2.46 18.10
C GLY A 71 4.36 -2.86 18.09
N THR A 72 3.43 -2.00 17.66
CA THR A 72 2.00 -2.33 17.58
C THR A 72 1.66 -2.99 16.26
N SER A 73 0.70 -3.92 16.29
CA SER A 73 0.20 -4.60 15.10
C SER A 73 -1.30 -4.85 15.19
N GLY A 74 -1.95 -4.94 14.04
CA GLY A 74 -3.32 -5.39 13.90
C GLY A 74 -3.47 -6.27 12.66
N SER A 75 -4.48 -7.11 12.62
CA SER A 75 -4.77 -7.94 11.45
C SER A 75 -6.26 -8.19 11.32
N ASP A 76 -6.71 -8.39 10.08
CA ASP A 76 -8.06 -8.83 9.76
C ASP A 76 -7.99 -9.92 8.68
N ASP A 77 -8.78 -10.98 8.83
CA ASP A 77 -8.82 -12.14 7.93
C ASP A 77 -10.25 -12.59 7.69
N TRP A 78 -10.67 -12.58 6.43
CA TRP A 78 -12.01 -13.01 6.04
C TRP A 78 -12.30 -14.49 6.36
N ARG A 79 -11.25 -15.33 6.51
CA ARG A 79 -11.38 -16.73 6.92
C ARG A 79 -11.50 -16.92 8.44
N ALA A 80 -11.17 -15.91 9.23
CA ALA A 80 -11.19 -15.96 10.68
C ALA A 80 -11.68 -14.62 11.26
N PRO A 81 -12.94 -14.25 11.00
CA PRO A 81 -13.49 -12.99 11.49
C PRO A 81 -13.46 -12.96 13.02
N ALA A 82 -13.05 -11.82 13.60
CA ALA A 82 -13.15 -11.62 15.04
C ALA A 82 -14.63 -11.64 15.46
N ALA A 83 -14.95 -12.31 16.56
CA ALA A 83 -16.29 -12.27 17.13
C ALA A 83 -16.59 -10.83 17.56
N GLY A 84 -17.71 -10.28 17.07
CA GLY A 84 -18.20 -8.94 17.42
C GLY A 84 -18.71 -8.83 18.85
#